data_AF-A0A930BYT6-F1
#
_entry.id   AF-A0A930BYT6-F1
#
_cell.length_a   1.000
_cell.length_b   1.000
_cell.length_c   1.000
_cell.angle_alpha   90.00
_cell.angle_beta   90.00
_cell.angle_gamma   90.00
#
_symmetry.space_group_name_H-M   'P 1'
#
loop_
_entity.id
_entity.type
_entity.pdbx_description
1 polymer ?
#
loop_
_entity_poly.entity_id
_entity_poly.type
_entity_poly.pdbx_seq_one_letter_code
_entity_poly.pdbx_strand_id
1 'polypeptide(L)'
;ICIVSLGAVVRLIAPHLKNKETDPAVVVIDEAGRFVIPVLSGHLGGANRLAGHLATALGAQAVLTTASDARETLAVDLLGRELGWAFEASHDEIVRCSAAMVNDEPVALVQEAGSTDWWANHANGRTGPLPANVTRFERLEDMPLDRFAAVLWISRREMPGDIAAQLAGRRVVYRP
;
A
#
# COMPACT_ATOMS: atom_id res chain seq x y z
N ILE A 1 -10.36 18.10 -4.01
CA ILE A 1 -9.41 18.48 -5.08
C ILE A 1 -9.32 20.00 -5.08
N CYS A 2 -8.12 20.56 -5.12
CA CYS A 2 -7.88 22.01 -5.08
C CYS A 2 -7.09 22.44 -6.32
N ILE A 3 -7.50 23.53 -6.97
CA ILE A 3 -6.79 24.11 -8.13
C ILE A 3 -6.27 25.48 -7.70
N VAL A 4 -5.09 25.49 -7.09
CA VAL A 4 -4.41 26.67 -6.54
C VAL A 4 -2.99 26.25 -6.14
N SER A 5 -2.11 27.19 -5.78
CA SER A 5 -0.77 26.87 -5.29
C SER A 5 -0.79 25.90 -4.10
N LEU A 6 0.10 24.89 -4.13
CA LEU A 6 0.24 23.88 -3.08
C LEU A 6 0.43 24.52 -1.69
N GLY A 7 1.25 25.55 -1.60
CA GLY A 7 1.51 26.26 -0.34
C GLY A 7 0.29 26.98 0.25
N ALA A 8 -0.70 27.36 -0.56
CA ALA A 8 -1.96 27.91 -0.06
C ALA A 8 -2.84 26.80 0.53
N VAL A 9 -2.92 25.65 -0.15
CA VAL A 9 -3.70 24.49 0.32
C VAL A 9 -3.18 23.97 1.64
N VAL A 10 -1.85 23.83 1.80
CA VAL A 10 -1.24 23.41 3.07
C VAL A 10 -1.66 24.33 4.22
N ARG A 11 -1.62 25.66 4.02
CA ARG A 11 -2.03 26.62 5.04
C ARG A 11 -3.53 26.56 5.35
N LEU A 12 -4.36 26.36 4.32
CA LEU A 12 -5.81 26.26 4.44
C LEU A 12 -6.21 25.02 5.28
N ILE A 13 -5.56 23.88 5.04
CA ILE A 13 -5.93 22.62 5.69
C ILE A 13 -5.29 22.43 7.06
N ALA A 14 -4.16 23.09 7.34
CA ALA A 14 -3.39 22.89 8.58
C ALA A 14 -4.21 22.94 9.88
N PRO A 15 -5.17 23.88 10.08
CA PRO A 15 -5.97 23.93 11.30
C PRO A 15 -6.98 22.78 11.46
N HIS A 16 -7.19 21.98 10.41
CA HIS A 16 -8.20 20.92 10.35
C HIS A 16 -7.61 19.51 10.39
N LEU A 17 -6.29 19.37 10.33
CA LEU A 17 -5.61 18.07 10.33
C LEU A 17 -5.76 17.38 11.69
N LYS A 18 -6.10 16.09 11.68
CA LYS A 18 -6.25 15.28 12.90
C LYS A 18 -5.32 14.08 12.87
N ASN A 19 -5.51 13.17 11.91
CA ASN A 19 -4.67 11.99 11.75
C ASN A 19 -4.85 11.35 10.36
N LYS A 20 -3.83 10.60 9.94
CA LYS A 20 -3.76 9.92 8.63
C LYS A 20 -4.90 8.92 8.33
N GLU A 21 -5.61 8.46 9.36
CA GLU A 21 -6.65 7.44 9.25
C GLU A 21 -8.03 8.07 8.98
N THR A 22 -8.24 9.31 9.43
CA THR A 22 -9.53 9.99 9.37
C THR A 22 -9.52 11.25 8.50
N ASP A 23 -8.35 11.83 8.27
CA ASP A 23 -8.21 13.00 7.42
C ASP A 23 -8.57 12.65 5.97
N PRO A 24 -9.32 13.51 5.25
CA PRO A 24 -9.75 13.23 3.89
C PRO A 24 -8.59 13.26 2.90
N ALA A 25 -8.75 12.57 1.77
CA ALA A 25 -7.85 12.70 0.63
C ALA A 25 -7.83 14.15 0.12
N VAL A 26 -6.64 14.75 0.06
CA VAL A 26 -6.42 16.07 -0.55
C VAL A 26 -5.46 15.94 -1.71
N VAL A 27 -5.87 16.44 -2.87
CA VAL A 27 -5.07 16.47 -4.10
C VAL A 27 -5.10 17.90 -4.65
N VAL A 28 -3.93 18.38 -5.05
CA VAL A 28 -3.71 19.69 -5.67
C VAL A 28 -3.38 19.52 -7.14
N ILE A 29 -3.97 20.37 -7.99
CA ILE A 29 -3.63 20.50 -9.41
C ILE A 29 -3.10 21.92 -9.62
N ASP A 30 -1.96 22.09 -10.30
CA ASP A 30 -1.49 23.44 -10.64
C ASP A 30 -2.42 24.09 -11.68
N GLU A 31 -2.48 25.43 -11.73
CA GLU A 31 -3.40 26.14 -12.63
C GLU A 31 -3.19 25.82 -14.11
N ALA A 32 -1.97 25.42 -14.51
CA ALA A 32 -1.69 25.02 -15.88
C ALA A 32 -2.08 23.56 -16.18
N GLY A 33 -2.61 22.82 -15.20
CA GLY A 33 -3.04 21.42 -15.37
C GLY A 33 -1.91 20.46 -15.69
N ARG A 34 -0.66 20.76 -15.30
CA ARG A 34 0.53 19.97 -15.62
C ARG A 34 0.84 18.92 -14.55
N PHE A 35 0.50 19.20 -13.30
CA PHE A 35 0.86 18.37 -12.16
C PHE A 35 -0.36 18.06 -11.30
N VAL A 36 -0.46 16.80 -10.87
CA VAL A 36 -1.44 16.33 -9.91
C VAL A 36 -0.70 15.80 -8.68
N ILE A 37 -0.85 16.49 -7.57
CA ILE A 37 -0.02 16.34 -6.37
C ILE A 37 -0.91 15.88 -5.21
N PRO A 38 -0.85 14.62 -4.77
CA PRO A 38 -1.49 14.22 -3.52
C PRO A 38 -0.79 14.89 -2.34
N VAL A 39 -1.55 15.49 -1.43
CA VAL A 39 -1.06 16.30 -0.30
C VAL A 39 -1.37 15.66 1.03
N LEU A 40 -2.53 15.01 1.15
CA LEU A 40 -3.00 14.40 2.39
C LEU A 40 -3.69 13.07 2.13
N SER A 41 -3.48 12.12 3.03
CA SER A 41 -4.08 10.78 3.01
C SER A 41 -3.82 10.02 1.70
N GLY A 42 -2.53 9.96 1.33
CA GLY A 42 -2.00 9.33 0.10
C GLY A 42 -2.44 7.87 -0.09
N HIS A 43 -2.10 7.00 0.86
CA HIS A 43 -2.41 5.57 0.82
C HIS A 43 -3.88 5.28 1.17
N LEU A 44 -4.21 5.14 2.46
CA LEU A 44 -5.52 4.68 2.90
C LEU A 44 -6.64 5.66 2.51
N GLY A 45 -6.40 6.97 2.58
CA GLY A 45 -7.37 7.96 2.11
C GLY A 45 -7.54 8.02 0.59
N GLY A 46 -6.66 7.37 -0.18
CA GLY A 46 -6.80 7.23 -1.63
C GLY A 46 -6.37 8.45 -2.45
N ALA A 47 -5.62 9.39 -1.88
CA ALA A 47 -5.16 10.56 -2.64
C ALA A 47 -4.17 10.19 -3.75
N ASN A 48 -3.32 9.17 -3.56
CA ASN A 48 -2.38 8.72 -4.60
C ASN A 48 -3.12 8.12 -5.80
N ARG A 49 -4.09 7.24 -5.55
CA ARG A 49 -4.96 6.67 -6.60
C ARG A 49 -5.73 7.77 -7.33
N LEU A 50 -6.33 8.69 -6.58
CA LEU A 50 -7.04 9.84 -7.16
C LEU A 50 -6.10 10.69 -8.02
N ALA A 51 -4.87 10.91 -7.57
CA ALA A 51 -3.87 11.64 -8.34
C ALA A 51 -3.52 10.93 -9.66
N GLY A 52 -3.34 9.60 -9.65
CA GLY A 52 -3.12 8.80 -10.86
C GLY A 52 -4.29 8.85 -11.85
N HIS A 53 -5.52 8.73 -11.36
CA HIS A 53 -6.73 8.85 -12.19
C HIS A 53 -6.85 10.23 -12.83
N LEU A 54 -6.66 11.28 -12.05
CA LEU A 54 -6.72 12.67 -12.54
C LEU A 54 -5.59 12.97 -13.52
N ALA A 55 -4.37 12.50 -13.24
CA ALA A 55 -3.23 12.66 -14.13
C ALA A 55 -3.50 12.03 -15.50
N THR A 56 -4.04 10.81 -15.51
CA THR A 56 -4.46 10.12 -16.75
C THR A 56 -5.55 10.90 -17.49
N ALA A 57 -6.60 11.32 -16.79
CA ALA A 57 -7.73 12.03 -17.38
C ALA A 57 -7.36 13.40 -17.96
N LEU A 58 -6.35 14.07 -17.38
CA LEU A 58 -5.92 15.42 -17.75
C LEU A 58 -4.71 15.43 -18.70
N GLY A 59 -4.07 14.29 -18.94
CA GLY A 59 -2.76 14.26 -19.61
C GLY A 59 -1.66 14.95 -18.78
N ALA A 60 -1.82 14.97 -17.45
CA ALA A 60 -0.93 15.62 -16.50
C ALA A 60 0.03 14.60 -15.86
N GLN A 61 1.03 15.08 -15.14
CA GLN A 61 1.98 14.26 -14.39
C GLN A 61 1.55 14.12 -12.92
N ALA A 62 1.35 12.90 -12.45
CA ALA A 62 1.20 12.64 -11.02
C ALA A 62 2.55 12.79 -10.30
N VAL A 63 2.58 13.54 -9.19
CA VAL A 63 3.79 13.73 -8.36
C VAL A 63 3.65 12.89 -7.10
N LEU A 64 3.88 11.58 -7.23
CA LEU A 64 3.84 10.65 -6.09
C LEU A 64 5.19 10.64 -5.37
N THR A 65 5.18 10.94 -4.06
CA THR A 65 6.42 11.10 -3.27
C THR A 65 6.56 10.10 -2.12
N THR A 66 5.64 9.16 -1.97
CA THR A 66 5.73 8.18 -0.88
C THR A 66 6.89 7.21 -1.14
N ALA A 67 7.49 6.65 -0.08
CA ALA A 67 8.62 5.75 -0.22
C ALA A 67 8.28 4.51 -1.06
N SER A 68 7.07 3.97 -0.92
CA SER A 68 6.57 2.87 -1.73
C SER A 68 6.43 3.25 -3.20
N ASP A 69 5.98 4.47 -3.52
CA ASP A 69 5.91 4.95 -4.90
C ASP A 69 7.30 5.18 -5.50
N ALA A 70 8.19 5.85 -4.76
CA ALA A 70 9.54 6.17 -5.22
C ALA A 70 10.41 4.93 -5.43
N ARG A 71 10.17 3.85 -4.68
CA ARG A 71 10.91 2.58 -4.79
C ARG A 71 10.15 1.49 -5.54
N GLU A 72 8.93 1.79 -6.01
CA GLU A 72 8.04 0.83 -6.66
C GLU A 72 7.74 -0.43 -5.81
N THR A 73 7.84 -0.34 -4.48
CA THR A 73 7.68 -1.48 -3.55
C THR A 73 6.23 -1.70 -3.13
N LEU A 74 5.83 -2.96 -2.95
CA LEU A 74 4.46 -3.33 -2.55
C LEU A 74 3.97 -2.56 -1.31
N ALA A 75 2.80 -1.93 -1.43
CA ALA A 75 2.15 -1.25 -0.31
C ALA A 75 1.36 -2.27 0.52
N VAL A 76 1.88 -2.62 1.68
CA VAL A 76 1.33 -3.66 2.56
C VAL A 76 -0.12 -3.38 2.96
N ASP A 77 -0.47 -2.13 3.21
CA ASP A 77 -1.80 -1.69 3.64
C ASP A 77 -2.83 -1.55 2.49
N LEU A 78 -2.40 -1.71 1.22
CA LEU A 78 -3.25 -1.56 0.04
C LEU A 78 -3.43 -2.86 -0.77
N LEU A 79 -2.68 -3.90 -0.45
CA LEU A 79 -2.76 -5.19 -1.15
C LEU A 79 -4.20 -5.74 -1.09
N GLY A 80 -4.77 -6.03 -2.27
CA GLY A 80 -6.10 -6.62 -2.41
C GLY A 80 -7.27 -5.65 -2.23
N ARG A 81 -7.00 -4.38 -1.90
CA ARG A 81 -8.06 -3.40 -1.61
C ARG A 81 -9.00 -3.16 -2.78
N GLU A 82 -8.49 -3.13 -4.01
CA GLU A 82 -9.32 -2.93 -5.21
C GLU A 82 -10.22 -4.13 -5.51
N LEU A 83 -9.86 -5.30 -4.98
CA LEU A 83 -10.64 -6.53 -5.04
C LEU A 83 -11.58 -6.69 -3.83
N GLY A 84 -11.66 -5.68 -2.96
CA GLY A 84 -12.50 -5.70 -1.76
C GLY A 84 -11.95 -6.53 -0.61
N TRP A 85 -10.67 -6.91 -0.63
CA TRP A 85 -10.09 -7.72 0.44
C TRP A 85 -9.94 -6.90 1.72
N ALA A 86 -10.21 -7.55 2.85
CA ALA A 86 -9.85 -7.02 4.16
C ALA A 86 -8.46 -7.49 4.56
N PHE A 87 -7.80 -6.80 5.47
CA PHE A 87 -6.59 -7.30 6.12
C PHE A 87 -6.76 -7.36 7.63
N GLU A 88 -6.04 -8.29 8.25
CA GLU A 88 -5.98 -8.53 9.68
C GLU A 88 -4.52 -8.43 10.13
N ALA A 89 -4.21 -7.36 10.86
CA ALA A 89 -2.91 -7.12 11.47
C ALA A 89 -3.06 -6.02 12.54
N SER A 90 -2.20 -6.07 13.55
CA SER A 90 -1.96 -4.93 14.44
C SER A 90 -1.28 -3.78 13.72
N HIS A 91 -1.32 -2.58 14.32
CA HIS A 91 -0.60 -1.42 13.79
C HIS A 91 0.90 -1.68 13.65
N ASP A 92 1.51 -2.29 14.66
CA ASP A 92 2.95 -2.59 14.69
C ASP A 92 3.35 -3.61 13.61
N GLU A 93 2.48 -4.59 13.34
CA GLU A 93 2.69 -5.55 12.25
C GLU A 93 2.67 -4.85 10.89
N ILE A 94 1.71 -3.93 10.65
CA ILE A 94 1.67 -3.14 9.41
C ILE A 94 2.92 -2.29 9.25
N VAL A 95 3.35 -1.60 10.31
CA VAL A 95 4.56 -0.76 10.31
C VAL A 95 5.79 -1.61 10.02
N ARG A 96 5.96 -2.75 10.70
CA ARG A 96 7.10 -3.65 10.49
C ARG A 96 7.11 -4.20 9.07
N CYS A 97 5.99 -4.72 8.58
CA CYS A 97 5.93 -5.32 7.25
C CYS A 97 6.16 -4.26 6.15
N SER A 98 5.66 -3.04 6.35
CA SER A 98 5.94 -1.92 5.45
C SER A 98 7.42 -1.53 5.45
N ALA A 99 8.06 -1.52 6.64
CA ALA A 99 9.49 -1.25 6.75
C ALA A 99 10.33 -2.34 6.06
N ALA A 100 10.00 -3.62 6.25
CA ALA A 100 10.67 -4.73 5.57
C ALA A 100 10.58 -4.61 4.04
N MET A 101 9.41 -4.20 3.52
CA MET A 101 9.23 -3.95 2.09
C MET A 101 10.07 -2.79 1.57
N VAL A 102 10.18 -1.68 2.32
CA VAL A 102 10.95 -0.48 1.91
C VAL A 102 12.45 -0.68 2.04
N ASN A 103 12.89 -1.45 3.04
CA ASN A 103 14.30 -1.72 3.34
C ASN A 103 14.90 -2.90 2.55
N ASP A 104 14.16 -3.43 1.57
CA ASP A 104 14.58 -4.57 0.75
C ASP A 104 14.90 -5.84 1.58
N GLU A 105 14.28 -5.98 2.76
CA GLU A 105 14.40 -7.18 3.58
C GLU A 105 13.59 -8.33 2.95
N PRO A 106 13.96 -9.60 3.18
CA PRO A 106 13.22 -10.73 2.63
C PRO A 106 11.78 -10.75 3.11
N VAL A 107 10.82 -10.68 2.19
CA VAL A 107 9.38 -10.76 2.46
C VAL A 107 8.81 -12.00 1.77
N ALA A 108 8.08 -12.81 2.54
CA ALA A 108 7.32 -13.91 1.96
C ALA A 108 5.92 -13.45 1.60
N LEU A 109 5.49 -13.80 0.39
CA LEU A 109 4.12 -13.62 -0.08
C LEU A 109 3.51 -14.99 -0.32
N VAL A 110 2.63 -15.39 0.58
CA VAL A 110 1.96 -16.68 0.54
C VAL A 110 0.54 -16.45 0.03
N GLN A 111 0.19 -17.01 -1.14
CA GLN A 111 -1.13 -16.82 -1.72
C GLN A 111 -1.87 -18.16 -1.90
N GLU A 112 -2.83 -18.42 -1.01
CA GLU A 112 -3.66 -19.62 -1.02
C GLU A 112 -5.08 -19.36 -1.57
N ALA A 113 -5.47 -18.09 -1.69
CA ALA A 113 -6.80 -17.69 -2.12
C ALA A 113 -6.78 -16.36 -2.89
N GLY A 114 -7.96 -15.99 -3.42
CA GLY A 114 -8.16 -14.73 -4.12
C GLY A 114 -7.62 -14.71 -5.55
N SER A 115 -7.97 -13.66 -6.29
CA SER A 115 -7.42 -13.40 -7.62
C SER A 115 -5.91 -13.14 -7.57
N THR A 116 -5.20 -13.31 -8.68
CA THR A 116 -3.75 -13.02 -8.81
C THR A 116 -3.46 -11.72 -9.54
N ASP A 117 -4.50 -11.01 -10.00
CA ASP A 117 -4.41 -9.76 -10.75
C ASP A 117 -4.25 -8.51 -9.87
N TRP A 118 -4.26 -8.66 -8.53
CA TRP A 118 -4.12 -7.56 -7.58
C TRP A 118 -2.80 -6.77 -7.72
N TRP A 119 -1.77 -7.36 -8.31
CA TRP A 119 -0.50 -6.66 -8.54
C TRP A 119 -0.56 -5.73 -9.75
N ALA A 120 -1.15 -6.21 -10.86
CA ALA A 120 -1.35 -5.41 -12.07
C ALA A 120 -2.39 -4.29 -11.81
N ASN A 121 -3.38 -4.57 -10.96
CA ASN A 121 -4.37 -3.61 -10.50
C ASN A 121 -4.04 -3.07 -9.10
N HIS A 122 -2.75 -2.91 -8.78
CA HIS A 122 -2.38 -2.32 -7.50
C HIS A 122 -2.78 -0.84 -7.49
N ALA A 123 -3.25 -0.33 -6.35
CA ALA A 123 -3.89 0.99 -6.19
C ALA A 123 -3.11 2.23 -6.69
N ASN A 124 -1.84 2.06 -7.09
CA ASN A 124 -0.99 3.11 -7.67
C ASN A 124 -0.68 2.84 -9.16
N GLY A 125 -1.44 1.98 -9.85
CA GLY A 125 -1.30 1.70 -11.28
C GLY A 125 -0.01 0.97 -11.65
N ARG A 126 0.48 0.09 -10.77
CA ARG A 126 1.78 -0.57 -10.96
C ARG A 126 1.72 -1.61 -12.06
N THR A 127 2.74 -1.58 -12.91
CA THR A 127 2.95 -2.58 -13.96
C THR A 127 4.39 -3.06 -13.86
N GLY A 128 4.62 -4.37 -13.94
CA GLY A 128 5.97 -4.96 -13.82
C GLY A 128 6.03 -6.18 -12.90
N PRO A 129 7.23 -6.78 -12.72
CA PRO A 129 7.42 -7.89 -11.79
C PRO A 129 7.20 -7.44 -10.34
N LEU A 130 7.00 -8.40 -9.43
CA LEU A 130 7.04 -8.11 -8.00
C LEU A 130 8.44 -7.63 -7.59
N PRO A 131 8.54 -6.86 -6.49
CA PRO A 131 9.83 -6.44 -5.95
C PRO A 131 10.75 -7.65 -5.69
N ALA A 132 12.04 -7.51 -5.95
CA ALA A 132 13.01 -8.61 -5.90
C ALA A 132 13.17 -9.24 -4.50
N ASN A 133 12.82 -8.51 -3.44
CA ASN A 133 12.82 -8.99 -2.07
C ASN A 133 11.58 -9.82 -1.69
N VAL A 134 10.59 -9.94 -2.60
CA VAL A 134 9.37 -10.72 -2.38
C VAL A 134 9.51 -12.12 -2.96
N THR A 135 9.47 -13.13 -2.09
CA THR A 135 9.44 -14.55 -2.49
C THR A 135 8.03 -15.10 -2.38
N ARG A 136 7.52 -15.70 -3.47
CA ARG A 136 6.17 -16.27 -3.50
C ARG A 136 6.14 -17.73 -3.04
N PHE A 137 5.11 -18.08 -2.30
CA PHE A 137 4.78 -19.46 -1.93
C PHE A 137 3.29 -19.73 -2.19
N GLU A 138 2.96 -20.96 -2.58
CA GLU A 138 1.57 -21.39 -2.77
C GLU A 138 0.90 -21.71 -1.45
N ARG A 139 1.65 -22.24 -0.49
CA ARG A 139 1.14 -22.60 0.83
C ARG A 139 2.01 -22.06 1.95
N LEU A 140 1.39 -21.79 3.09
CA LEU A 140 2.09 -21.30 4.27
C LEU A 140 3.13 -22.30 4.79
N GLU A 141 2.89 -23.60 4.62
CA GLU A 141 3.77 -24.66 5.09
C GLU A 141 5.05 -24.82 4.26
N ASP A 142 5.08 -24.31 3.02
CA ASP A 142 6.23 -24.42 2.13
C ASP A 142 7.32 -23.36 2.45
N MET A 143 6.98 -22.39 3.29
CA MET A 143 7.81 -21.23 3.58
C MET A 143 8.70 -21.48 4.81
N PRO A 144 10.04 -21.32 4.69
CA PRO A 144 10.93 -21.37 5.86
C PRO A 144 10.73 -20.14 6.75
N LEU A 145 10.00 -20.35 7.87
CA LEU A 145 9.52 -19.30 8.77
C LEU A 145 10.61 -18.37 9.32
N ASP A 146 11.84 -18.86 9.44
CA ASP A 146 12.99 -18.16 10.01
C ASP A 146 13.71 -17.21 9.03
N ARG A 147 13.44 -17.32 7.73
CA ARG A 147 14.18 -16.58 6.68
C ARG A 147 13.61 -15.23 6.31
N PHE A 148 12.39 -14.92 6.71
CA PHE A 148 11.67 -13.74 6.23
C PHE A 148 11.47 -12.71 7.32
N ALA A 149 11.78 -11.44 7.04
CA ALA A 149 11.54 -10.35 7.97
C ALA A 149 10.04 -10.04 8.13
N ALA A 150 9.25 -10.33 7.09
CA ALA A 150 7.80 -10.14 7.08
C ALA A 150 7.09 -11.23 6.24
N VAL A 151 5.83 -11.53 6.60
CA VAL A 151 4.98 -12.50 5.91
C VAL A 151 3.65 -11.86 5.53
N LEU A 152 3.36 -11.83 4.23
CA LEU A 152 2.10 -11.39 3.66
C LEU A 152 1.32 -12.64 3.25
N TRP A 153 0.22 -12.94 3.94
CA TRP A 153 -0.52 -14.18 3.73
C TRP A 153 -1.94 -13.91 3.24
N ILE A 154 -2.25 -14.32 2.01
CA ILE A 154 -3.56 -14.17 1.39
C ILE A 154 -4.28 -15.52 1.52
N SER A 155 -5.26 -15.61 2.42
CA SER A 155 -5.98 -16.87 2.66
C SER A 155 -7.35 -16.67 3.30
N ARG A 156 -8.25 -17.63 3.07
CA ARG A 156 -9.57 -17.70 3.73
C ARG A 156 -9.57 -18.55 5.00
N ARG A 157 -8.53 -19.37 5.21
CA ARG A 157 -8.45 -20.21 6.41
C ARG A 157 -7.77 -19.48 7.56
N GLU A 158 -8.00 -19.96 8.78
CA GLU A 158 -7.27 -19.47 9.95
C GLU A 158 -5.82 -19.98 9.94
N MET A 159 -4.90 -19.14 10.43
CA MET A 159 -3.49 -19.54 10.53
C MET A 159 -3.35 -20.62 11.60
N PRO A 160 -2.65 -21.74 11.31
CA PRO A 160 -2.30 -22.72 12.33
C PRO A 160 -1.63 -22.05 13.54
N GLY A 161 -2.02 -22.43 14.76
CA GLY A 161 -1.64 -21.71 15.99
C GLY A 161 -0.12 -21.71 16.27
N ASP A 162 0.57 -22.79 15.90
CA ASP A 162 2.03 -22.92 15.98
C ASP A 162 2.76 -21.96 15.03
N ILE A 163 2.24 -21.80 13.81
CA ILE A 163 2.77 -20.83 12.83
C ILE A 163 2.41 -19.40 13.26
N ALA A 164 1.19 -19.20 13.77
CA ALA A 164 0.72 -17.90 14.24
C ALA A 164 1.61 -17.34 15.36
N ALA A 165 2.02 -18.18 16.31
CA ALA A 165 2.92 -17.79 17.38
C ALA A 165 4.32 -17.40 16.86
N GLN A 166 4.86 -18.12 15.87
CA GLN A 166 6.18 -17.85 15.29
C GLN A 166 6.23 -16.60 14.39
N LEU A 167 5.09 -16.23 13.82
CA LEU A 167 4.94 -15.08 12.93
C LEU A 167 4.36 -13.84 13.63
N ALA A 168 3.98 -13.96 14.91
CA ALA A 168 3.42 -12.87 15.68
C ALA A 168 4.31 -11.62 15.61
N GLY A 169 3.71 -10.47 15.27
CA GLY A 169 4.43 -9.20 15.20
C GLY A 169 5.11 -8.93 13.85
N ARG A 170 5.09 -9.86 12.89
CA ARG A 170 5.67 -9.71 11.54
C ARG A 170 4.83 -10.30 10.40
N ARG A 171 3.52 -10.39 10.59
CA ARG A 171 2.59 -10.92 9.58
C ARG A 171 1.46 -9.95 9.27
N VAL A 172 0.96 -10.04 8.04
CA VAL A 172 -0.31 -9.43 7.64
C VAL A 172 -1.13 -10.48 6.90
N VAL A 173 -2.37 -10.68 7.34
CA VAL A 173 -3.29 -11.63 6.70
C VAL A 173 -4.28 -10.86 5.85
N TYR A 174 -4.46 -11.25 4.60
CA TYR A 174 -5.42 -10.68 3.67
C TYR A 174 -6.55 -11.69 3.44
N ARG A 175 -7.79 -11.20 3.44
CA ARG A 175 -9.04 -11.98 3.34
C ARG A 175 -9.77 -11.63 2.03
N PRO A 176 -9.65 -12.50 1.01
CA PRO A 176 -10.40 -12.39 -0.24
C PRO A 176 -11.85 -12.83 -0.17
#